data_AF-A0A9X3K9N8-F1
#
_entry.id   AF-A0A9X3K9N8-F1
#
_cell.length_a   1.000
_cell.length_b   1.000
_cell.length_c   1.000
_cell.angle_alpha   90.00
_cell.angle_beta   90.00
_cell.angle_gamma   90.00
#
_symmetry.space_group_name_H-M   'P 1'
#
loop_
_entity.id
_entity.type
_entity.pdbx_description
1 polymer ?
#
loop_
_entity_poly.entity_id
_entity_poly.type
_entity_poly.pdbx_seq_one_letter_code
_entity_poly.pdbx_strand_id
1 'polypeptide(L)'
;MKERIALWDNLKFILITLVVVGHLADEFTAKSDVYKSVFLFIYTFHMPLFIFISGLFHSEKNIVKKCIFYCSIGFLYKIITLIFDRLSGNGNVSFSLLSDGGISWFMFVLAIYTIISYVIKNENKKYILVFSVVLACFTGYDKSIGDFLYSSRAIVFFPFYLLGTMLKSEDIISIKNKYKGLYIVSILILLIWGFLCFYKIDKFYILRYLFTGRNAFYEPILRYGALARLSCYILSLLILCSFIILIPNKKIKWISNMGKNSINVYFWHWKFYILLEKLFCISSLFYAGVMGKVEFLFVGLFISVVLSQRGIFEFPIKQIKRYCFS
;
A
#
# COMPACT_ATOMS: atom_id res chain seq x y z
N MET A 1 -25.72 -2.08 -14.74
CA MET A 1 -24.73 -1.35 -13.91
C MET A 1 -24.37 -2.30 -12.75
N LYS A 2 -23.17 -2.91 -12.70
CA LYS A 2 -22.83 -3.84 -11.62
C LYS A 2 -22.94 -3.12 -10.28
N GLU A 3 -23.66 -3.71 -9.34
CA GLU A 3 -23.89 -3.13 -8.02
C GLU A 3 -22.55 -2.98 -7.29
N ARG A 4 -22.29 -1.79 -6.73
CA ARG A 4 -21.02 -1.49 -6.07
C ARG A 4 -20.95 -2.21 -4.72
N ILE A 5 -20.00 -3.12 -4.59
CA ILE A 5 -19.81 -3.93 -3.38
C ILE A 5 -19.18 -3.08 -2.27
N ALA A 6 -19.88 -2.97 -1.14
CA ALA A 6 -19.49 -2.13 -0.01
C ALA A 6 -18.20 -2.60 0.70
N LEU A 7 -17.92 -3.91 0.70
CA LEU A 7 -16.72 -4.49 1.29
C LEU A 7 -15.44 -3.79 0.81
N TRP A 8 -15.31 -3.55 -0.50
CA TRP A 8 -14.10 -2.99 -1.08
C TRP A 8 -13.93 -1.51 -0.77
N ASP A 9 -15.03 -0.76 -0.64
CA ASP A 9 -14.97 0.63 -0.19
C ASP A 9 -14.53 0.69 1.28
N ASN A 10 -15.11 -0.17 2.14
CA ASN A 10 -14.69 -0.24 3.54
C ASN A 10 -13.21 -0.56 3.69
N LEU A 11 -12.76 -1.57 2.93
CA LEU A 11 -11.39 -2.04 2.95
C LEU A 11 -10.42 -0.96 2.46
N LYS A 12 -10.75 -0.23 1.38
CA LYS A 12 -9.92 0.88 0.88
C LYS A 12 -9.73 2.00 1.90
N PHE A 13 -10.76 2.35 2.66
CA PHE A 13 -10.62 3.36 3.71
C PHE A 13 -9.69 2.88 4.82
N ILE A 14 -9.93 1.67 5.34
CA ILE A 14 -9.11 1.10 6.41
C ILE A 14 -7.65 1.01 5.96
N LEU A 15 -7.40 0.51 4.75
CA LEU A 15 -6.05 0.37 4.24
C LEU A 15 -5.37 1.72 4.03
N ILE A 16 -6.07 2.75 3.54
CA ILE A 16 -5.42 4.04 3.34
C ILE A 16 -5.09 4.69 4.68
N THR A 17 -5.94 4.48 5.70
CA THR A 17 -5.62 4.89 7.06
C THR A 17 -4.38 4.17 7.59
N LEU A 18 -4.28 2.85 7.37
CA LEU A 18 -3.10 2.09 7.77
C LEU A 18 -1.84 2.55 7.03
N VAL A 19 -1.93 2.98 5.76
CA VAL A 19 -0.79 3.61 5.05
C VAL A 19 -0.31 4.86 5.79
N VAL A 20 -1.24 5.77 6.13
CA VAL A 20 -0.88 7.01 6.84
C VAL A 20 -0.28 6.71 8.21
N VAL A 21 -0.91 5.82 8.99
CA VAL A 21 -0.40 5.38 10.29
C VAL A 21 0.97 4.70 10.15
N GLY A 22 1.17 3.88 9.11
CA GLY A 22 2.44 3.22 8.83
C GLY A 22 3.57 4.22 8.53
N HIS A 23 3.29 5.26 7.76
CA HIS A 23 4.25 6.34 7.49
C HIS A 23 4.57 7.16 8.73
N LEU A 24 3.57 7.52 9.54
CA LEU A 24 3.83 8.20 10.82
C LEU A 24 4.61 7.31 11.78
N ALA A 25 4.27 6.02 11.86
CA ALA A 25 5.01 5.08 12.68
C ALA A 25 6.48 5.00 12.24
N ASP A 26 6.74 5.07 10.93
CA ASP A 26 8.08 4.97 10.36
C ASP A 26 9.07 6.00 10.95
N GLU A 27 8.61 7.25 11.12
CA GLU A 27 9.38 8.38 11.66
C GLU A 27 10.04 8.09 13.01
N PHE A 28 9.45 7.19 13.81
CA PHE A 28 9.91 6.87 15.15
C PHE A 28 10.31 5.40 15.33
N THR A 29 10.41 4.62 14.25
CA THR A 29 10.83 3.21 14.32
C THR A 29 12.24 3.05 14.90
N ALA A 30 13.14 3.99 14.67
CA ALA A 30 14.48 3.99 15.27
C ALA A 30 14.46 4.22 16.80
N LYS A 31 13.38 4.79 17.34
CA LYS A 31 13.27 5.24 18.74
C LYS A 31 12.32 4.40 19.59
N SER A 32 11.50 3.53 18.98
CA SER A 32 10.49 2.76 19.71
C SER A 32 10.16 1.44 19.05
N ASP A 33 10.32 0.34 19.79
CA ASP A 33 9.99 -1.01 19.34
C ASP A 33 8.49 -1.21 19.12
N VAL A 34 7.63 -0.50 19.85
CA VAL A 34 6.18 -0.46 19.58
C VAL A 34 5.93 0.08 18.16
N TYR A 35 6.68 1.09 17.73
CA TYR A 35 6.51 1.70 16.41
C TYR A 35 7.09 0.79 15.32
N LYS A 36 8.22 0.11 15.58
CA LYS A 36 8.70 -0.99 14.73
C LYS A 36 7.63 -2.06 14.55
N SER A 37 6.95 -2.44 15.62
CA SER A 37 5.90 -3.47 15.63
C SER A 37 4.69 -3.06 14.80
N VAL A 38 4.17 -1.84 15.03
CA VAL A 38 3.07 -1.26 14.25
C VAL A 38 3.44 -1.16 12.78
N PHE A 39 4.61 -0.62 12.47
CA PHE A 39 5.14 -0.53 11.11
C PHE A 39 5.18 -1.90 10.45
N LEU A 40 5.82 -2.89 11.09
CA LEU A 40 6.02 -4.21 10.52
C LEU A 40 4.69 -4.92 10.26
N PHE A 41 3.77 -4.86 11.22
CA PHE A 41 2.43 -5.44 11.10
C PHE A 41 1.70 -4.86 9.87
N ILE A 42 1.68 -3.54 9.72
CA ILE A 42 1.04 -2.84 8.61
C ILE A 42 1.72 -3.19 7.28
N TYR A 43 3.06 -3.11 7.22
CA TYR A 43 3.85 -3.33 6.01
C TYR A 43 3.74 -4.75 5.45
N THR A 44 3.35 -5.71 6.28
CA THR A 44 3.12 -7.10 5.87
C THR A 44 2.05 -7.23 4.79
N PHE A 45 1.00 -6.40 4.79
CA PHE A 45 -0.16 -6.64 3.92
C PHE A 45 -0.75 -5.40 3.23
N HIS A 46 -0.52 -4.18 3.70
CA HIS A 46 -1.26 -3.02 3.18
C HIS A 46 -0.99 -2.77 1.68
N MET A 47 0.27 -2.79 1.21
CA MET A 47 0.60 -2.65 -0.21
C MET A 47 0.18 -3.88 -1.03
N PRO A 48 0.52 -5.14 -0.63
CA PRO A 48 0.01 -6.33 -1.30
C PRO A 48 -1.52 -6.29 -1.50
N LEU A 49 -2.27 -5.88 -0.49
CA LEU A 49 -3.72 -5.85 -0.54
C LEU A 49 -4.25 -4.70 -1.42
N PHE A 50 -3.66 -3.50 -1.36
CA PHE A 50 -4.01 -2.43 -2.31
C PHE A 50 -3.76 -2.82 -3.75
N ILE A 51 -2.63 -3.50 -4.01
CA ILE A 51 -2.25 -3.96 -5.35
C ILE A 51 -3.17 -5.09 -5.80
N PHE A 52 -3.50 -6.04 -4.93
CA PHE A 52 -4.49 -7.08 -5.18
C PHE A 52 -5.86 -6.50 -5.54
N ILE A 53 -6.36 -5.53 -4.76
CA ILE A 53 -7.62 -4.82 -5.04
C ILE A 53 -7.54 -4.11 -6.40
N SER A 54 -6.40 -3.52 -6.74
CA SER A 54 -6.20 -2.87 -8.03
C SER A 54 -6.25 -3.87 -9.20
N GLY A 55 -5.73 -5.08 -9.02
CA GLY A 55 -5.85 -6.18 -9.97
C GLY A 55 -7.29 -6.72 -10.07
N LEU A 56 -7.99 -6.85 -8.94
CA LEU A 56 -9.39 -7.30 -8.88
C LEU A 56 -10.35 -6.40 -9.67
N PHE A 57 -10.05 -5.09 -9.70
CA PHE A 57 -10.79 -4.10 -10.47
C PHE A 57 -10.11 -3.73 -11.79
N HIS A 58 -9.11 -4.49 -12.23
CA HIS A 58 -8.51 -4.30 -13.54
C HIS A 58 -9.58 -4.46 -14.63
N SER A 59 -9.44 -3.68 -15.69
CA SER A 59 -10.31 -3.78 -16.85
C SER A 59 -9.51 -3.45 -18.10
N GLU A 60 -9.73 -4.25 -19.14
CA GLU A 60 -9.06 -4.13 -20.43
C GLU A 60 -9.55 -2.93 -21.27
N LYS A 61 -10.54 -2.18 -20.76
CA LYS A 61 -11.05 -0.97 -21.41
C LYS A 61 -10.18 0.23 -21.07
N ASN A 62 -10.00 1.12 -22.05
CA ASN A 62 -9.34 2.42 -21.89
C ASN A 62 -7.93 2.32 -21.29
N ILE A 63 -7.15 1.31 -21.70
CA ILE A 63 -5.78 1.05 -21.20
C ILE A 63 -4.91 2.30 -21.28
N VAL A 64 -4.82 2.93 -22.46
CA VAL A 64 -4.01 4.14 -22.66
C VAL A 64 -4.46 5.28 -21.74
N LYS A 65 -5.77 5.55 -21.65
CA LYS A 65 -6.32 6.60 -20.77
C LYS A 65 -5.99 6.33 -19.29
N LYS A 66 -6.03 5.08 -18.84
CA LYS A 66 -5.63 4.68 -17.48
C LYS A 66 -4.14 4.87 -17.22
N CYS A 67 -3.29 4.48 -18.16
CA CYS A 67 -1.85 4.68 -18.05
C CYS A 67 -1.51 6.17 -17.95
N ILE A 68 -2.09 7.00 -18.83
CA ILE A 68 -1.92 8.47 -18.79
C ILE A 68 -2.42 9.04 -17.47
N PHE A 69 -3.56 8.56 -16.97
CA PHE A 69 -4.11 8.99 -15.67
C PHE A 69 -3.15 8.68 -14.51
N TYR A 70 -2.65 7.44 -14.41
CA TYR A 70 -1.73 7.05 -13.34
C TYR A 70 -0.38 7.78 -13.44
N CYS A 71 0.20 7.88 -14.64
CA CYS A 71 1.43 8.64 -14.85
C CYS A 71 1.24 10.12 -14.50
N SER A 72 0.13 10.74 -14.91
CA SER A 72 -0.19 12.13 -14.59
C SER A 72 -0.25 12.37 -13.07
N ILE A 73 -0.92 11.48 -12.32
CA ILE A 73 -0.96 11.58 -10.86
C ILE A 73 0.43 11.39 -10.26
N GLY A 74 1.20 10.40 -10.72
CA GLY A 74 2.56 10.13 -10.25
C GLY A 74 3.48 11.32 -10.45
N PHE A 75 3.53 11.89 -11.66
CA PHE A 75 4.34 13.07 -11.96
C PHE A 75 3.87 14.31 -11.20
N LEU A 76 2.56 14.57 -11.13
CA LEU A 76 2.04 15.69 -10.36
C LEU A 76 2.43 15.59 -8.88
N TYR A 77 2.34 14.39 -8.29
CA TYR A 77 2.78 14.16 -6.92
C TYR A 77 4.27 14.51 -6.74
N LYS A 78 5.14 14.13 -7.68
CA LYS A 78 6.58 14.44 -7.64
C LYS A 78 6.85 15.94 -7.78
N ILE A 79 6.15 16.62 -8.69
CA ILE A 79 6.29 18.07 -8.88
C ILE A 79 5.87 18.82 -7.61
N ILE A 80 4.70 18.49 -7.04
CA ILE A 80 4.24 19.08 -5.79
C ILE A 80 5.22 18.79 -4.66
N THR A 81 5.76 17.57 -4.60
CA THR A 81 6.77 17.20 -3.62
C THR A 81 8.01 18.08 -3.71
N LEU A 82 8.56 18.24 -4.91
CA LEU A 82 9.70 19.13 -5.15
C LEU A 82 9.43 20.58 -4.71
N ILE A 83 8.25 21.12 -5.06
CA ILE A 83 7.86 22.48 -4.68
C ILE A 83 7.78 22.62 -3.16
N PHE A 84 7.08 21.71 -2.48
CA PHE A 84 6.95 21.73 -1.02
C PHE A 84 8.30 21.63 -0.32
N ASP A 85 9.18 20.76 -0.80
CA ASP A 85 10.47 20.53 -0.15
C ASP A 85 11.38 21.77 -0.31
N ARG A 86 11.37 22.42 -1.49
CA ARG A 86 12.06 23.70 -1.72
C ARG A 86 11.51 24.85 -0.88
N LEU A 87 10.19 24.99 -0.82
CA LEU A 87 9.53 26.01 0.03
C LEU A 87 9.78 25.77 1.53
N SER A 88 10.16 24.55 1.91
CA SER A 88 10.50 24.21 3.30
C SER A 88 11.94 24.56 3.69
N GLY A 89 12.72 25.16 2.79
CA GLY A 89 14.11 25.54 3.06
C GLY A 89 15.11 24.40 2.91
N ASN A 90 14.68 23.21 2.47
CA ASN A 90 15.61 22.13 2.12
C ASN A 90 16.24 22.44 0.74
N GLY A 91 17.41 23.08 0.76
CA GLY A 91 18.17 23.42 -0.45
C GLY A 91 18.82 22.23 -1.16
N ASN A 92 19.03 21.11 -0.45
CA ASN A 92 19.72 19.91 -0.95
C ASN A 92 18.77 18.85 -1.54
N VAL A 93 17.58 19.24 -2.01
CA VAL A 93 16.61 18.29 -2.57
C VAL A 93 17.07 17.82 -3.95
N SER A 94 17.55 16.59 -4.02
CA SER A 94 17.82 15.91 -5.28
C SER A 94 16.49 15.51 -5.93
N PHE A 95 16.25 15.99 -7.15
CA PHE A 95 15.10 15.60 -7.94
C PHE A 95 15.53 14.54 -8.96
N SER A 96 14.95 13.35 -8.85
CA SER A 96 15.04 12.35 -9.90
C SER A 96 13.65 12.08 -10.45
N LEU A 97 13.50 12.14 -11.77
CA LEU A 97 12.22 11.95 -12.44
C LEU A 97 11.76 10.48 -12.40
N LEU A 98 12.69 9.55 -12.55
CA LEU A 98 12.41 8.12 -12.75
C LEU A 98 12.87 7.22 -11.59
N SER A 99 13.53 7.77 -10.58
CA SER A 99 13.91 7.03 -9.38
C SER A 99 13.45 7.80 -8.15
N ASP A 100 12.72 7.15 -7.25
CA ASP A 100 12.37 7.71 -5.94
C ASP A 100 12.01 6.60 -4.96
N GLY A 101 12.38 6.79 -3.68
CA GLY A 101 11.97 5.93 -2.59
C GLY A 101 10.61 6.28 -2.00
N GLY A 102 10.11 7.47 -2.30
CA GLY A 102 8.88 8.06 -1.78
C GLY A 102 7.59 7.48 -2.36
N ILE A 103 6.46 8.06 -1.98
CA ILE A 103 5.10 7.52 -2.15
C ILE A 103 4.69 7.32 -3.62
N SER A 104 5.27 8.09 -4.55
CA SER A 104 4.83 8.16 -5.96
C SER A 104 4.86 6.84 -6.74
N TRP A 105 5.70 5.88 -6.30
CA TRP A 105 5.94 4.60 -6.97
C TRP A 105 4.65 3.83 -7.29
N PHE A 106 3.65 3.88 -6.41
CA PHE A 106 2.43 3.09 -6.53
C PHE A 106 1.68 3.42 -7.83
N MET A 107 1.59 4.70 -8.20
CA MET A 107 0.92 5.12 -9.43
C MET A 107 1.66 4.65 -10.68
N PHE A 108 2.99 4.78 -10.71
CA PHE A 108 3.79 4.29 -11.83
C PHE A 108 3.70 2.77 -11.99
N VAL A 109 3.73 2.03 -10.88
CA VAL A 109 3.57 0.58 -10.88
C VAL A 109 2.18 0.17 -11.38
N LEU A 110 1.11 0.89 -11.03
CA LEU A 110 -0.22 0.64 -11.61
C LEU A 110 -0.27 0.89 -13.12
N ALA A 111 0.46 1.89 -13.63
CA ALA A 111 0.58 2.10 -15.08
C ALA A 111 1.28 0.90 -15.75
N ILE A 112 2.41 0.46 -15.18
CA ILE A 112 3.16 -0.72 -15.65
C ILE A 112 2.26 -1.96 -15.66
N TYR A 113 1.55 -2.24 -14.56
CA TYR A 113 0.66 -3.39 -14.46
C TYR A 113 -0.51 -3.34 -15.44
N THR A 114 -1.03 -2.14 -15.71
CA THR A 114 -2.11 -1.96 -16.69
C THR A 114 -1.64 -2.34 -18.10
N ILE A 115 -0.40 -2.01 -18.47
CA ILE A 115 0.21 -2.39 -19.74
C ILE A 115 0.53 -3.89 -19.76
N ILE A 116 1.24 -4.40 -18.76
CA ILE A 116 1.64 -5.81 -18.69
C ILE A 116 0.40 -6.70 -18.77
N SER A 117 -0.65 -6.41 -18.00
CA SER A 117 -1.87 -7.21 -17.97
C SER A 117 -2.62 -7.21 -19.29
N TYR A 118 -2.55 -6.11 -20.05
CA TYR A 118 -3.10 -6.05 -21.39
C TYR A 118 -2.29 -6.90 -22.38
N VAL A 119 -0.96 -6.89 -22.28
CA VAL A 119 -0.08 -7.70 -23.12
C VAL A 119 -0.29 -9.19 -22.87
N ILE A 120 -0.39 -9.62 -21.61
CA ILE A 120 -0.54 -11.04 -21.24
C ILE A 120 -1.99 -11.54 -21.20
N LYS A 121 -2.97 -10.77 -21.70
CA LYS A 121 -4.40 -11.02 -21.45
C LYS A 121 -4.89 -12.38 -21.98
N ASN A 122 -4.30 -12.86 -23.08
CA ASN A 122 -4.67 -14.11 -23.75
C ASN A 122 -3.83 -15.30 -23.31
N GLU A 123 -2.91 -15.10 -22.36
CA GLU A 123 -1.94 -16.10 -21.93
C GLU A 123 -2.41 -16.87 -20.70
N ASN A 124 -1.74 -17.99 -20.41
CA ASN A 124 -2.01 -18.77 -19.21
C ASN A 124 -1.57 -18.04 -17.93
N LYS A 125 -2.51 -17.31 -17.33
CA LYS A 125 -2.28 -16.54 -16.08
C LYS A 125 -1.75 -17.37 -14.91
N LYS A 126 -2.06 -18.68 -14.83
CA LYS A 126 -1.52 -19.55 -13.76
C LYS A 126 -0.03 -19.76 -13.93
N TYR A 127 0.43 -20.03 -15.15
CA TYR A 127 1.84 -20.16 -15.47
C TYR A 127 2.58 -18.84 -15.19
N ILE A 128 2.02 -17.71 -15.63
CA ILE A 128 2.60 -16.39 -15.39
C ILE A 128 2.66 -16.06 -13.90
N LEU A 129 1.65 -16.46 -13.12
CA LEU A 129 1.67 -16.27 -11.67
C LEU A 129 2.83 -17.01 -11.03
N VAL A 130 3.02 -18.30 -11.34
CA VAL A 130 4.15 -19.09 -10.83
C VAL A 130 5.47 -18.44 -11.24
N PHE A 131 5.62 -18.09 -12.52
CA PHE A 131 6.81 -17.41 -13.03
C PHE A 131 7.08 -16.09 -12.29
N SER A 132 6.05 -15.26 -12.08
CA SER A 132 6.19 -13.98 -11.38
C SER A 132 6.60 -14.14 -9.92
N VAL A 133 6.12 -15.18 -9.23
CA VAL A 133 6.53 -15.50 -7.86
C VAL A 133 7.99 -15.90 -7.82
N VAL A 134 8.42 -16.79 -8.73
CA VAL A 134 9.82 -17.21 -8.84
C VAL A 134 10.71 -16.01 -9.13
N LEU A 135 10.41 -15.25 -10.18
CA LEU A 135 11.16 -14.05 -10.57
C LEU A 135 11.31 -13.08 -9.38
N ALA A 136 10.22 -12.80 -8.66
CA ALA A 136 10.26 -11.90 -7.53
C ALA A 136 11.07 -12.42 -6.33
N CYS A 137 11.07 -13.74 -6.09
CA CYS A 137 11.91 -14.37 -5.06
C CYS A 137 13.41 -14.19 -5.37
N PHE A 138 13.79 -14.23 -6.65
CA PHE A 138 15.19 -14.07 -7.07
C PHE A 138 15.61 -12.61 -7.30
N THR A 139 14.67 -11.70 -7.52
CA THR A 139 14.95 -10.27 -7.80
C THR A 139 15.84 -9.61 -6.74
N GLY A 140 15.75 -10.04 -5.47
CA GLY A 140 16.56 -9.46 -4.40
C GLY A 140 18.06 -9.77 -4.50
N TYR A 141 18.50 -10.76 -5.27
CA TYR A 141 19.92 -11.06 -5.45
C TYR A 141 20.62 -10.07 -6.37
N ASP A 142 19.88 -9.46 -7.30
CA ASP A 142 20.42 -8.50 -8.24
C ASP A 142 20.39 -7.08 -7.65
N LYS A 143 21.56 -6.56 -7.30
CA LYS A 143 21.73 -5.22 -6.72
C LYS A 143 21.47 -4.10 -7.73
N SER A 144 21.41 -4.38 -9.02
CA SER A 144 21.07 -3.39 -10.06
C SER A 144 19.58 -3.06 -10.08
N ILE A 145 18.73 -3.97 -9.58
CA ILE A 145 17.27 -3.80 -9.54
C ILE A 145 16.87 -3.08 -8.25
N GLY A 146 16.59 -1.79 -8.36
CA GLY A 146 16.25 -0.93 -7.22
C GLY A 146 15.09 0.03 -7.51
N ASP A 147 15.26 1.29 -7.12
CA ASP A 147 14.23 2.33 -7.26
C ASP A 147 14.15 2.92 -8.68
N PHE A 148 15.13 2.66 -9.55
CA PHE A 148 15.06 3.09 -10.96
C PHE A 148 13.85 2.44 -11.64
N LEU A 149 12.97 3.29 -12.20
CA LEU A 149 11.66 2.93 -12.75
C LEU A 149 10.74 2.18 -11.77
N TYR A 150 11.06 2.22 -10.47
CA TYR A 150 10.41 1.43 -9.42
C TYR A 150 10.41 -0.09 -9.73
N SER A 151 11.39 -0.54 -10.50
CA SER A 151 11.47 -1.91 -11.06
C SER A 151 11.43 -3.00 -9.99
N SER A 152 12.15 -2.81 -8.88
CA SER A 152 12.15 -3.77 -7.77
C SER A 152 10.73 -3.97 -7.21
N ARG A 153 10.04 -2.88 -6.87
CA ARG A 153 8.65 -2.93 -6.36
C ARG A 153 7.68 -3.44 -7.42
N ALA A 154 7.87 -3.06 -8.69
CA ALA A 154 7.05 -3.53 -9.79
C ALA A 154 7.11 -5.07 -9.89
N ILE A 155 8.31 -5.66 -9.87
CA ILE A 155 8.46 -7.13 -9.94
C ILE A 155 7.95 -7.79 -8.67
N VAL A 156 8.33 -7.28 -7.49
CA VAL A 156 7.98 -7.87 -6.19
C VAL A 156 6.46 -7.91 -5.97
N PHE A 157 5.73 -6.85 -6.28
CA PHE A 157 4.29 -6.84 -6.01
C PHE A 157 3.42 -7.38 -7.16
N PHE A 158 3.99 -7.69 -8.32
CA PHE A 158 3.22 -8.15 -9.49
C PHE A 158 2.40 -9.43 -9.23
N PRO A 159 2.91 -10.45 -8.49
CA PRO A 159 2.12 -11.63 -8.17
C PRO A 159 0.79 -11.32 -7.49
N PHE A 160 0.75 -10.34 -6.56
CA PHE A 160 -0.49 -9.94 -5.89
C PHE A 160 -1.46 -9.26 -6.84
N TYR A 161 -0.96 -8.43 -7.75
CA TYR A 161 -1.78 -7.80 -8.78
C TYR A 161 -2.42 -8.86 -9.68
N LEU A 162 -1.60 -9.77 -10.21
CA LEU A 162 -2.03 -10.80 -11.13
C LEU A 162 -3.04 -11.74 -10.47
N LEU A 163 -2.81 -12.14 -9.22
CA LEU A 163 -3.78 -12.90 -8.43
C LEU A 163 -5.13 -12.18 -8.31
N GLY A 164 -5.11 -10.86 -8.11
CA GLY A 164 -6.32 -10.03 -8.14
C GLY A 164 -7.08 -10.14 -9.46
N THR A 165 -6.38 -10.07 -10.61
CA THR A 165 -7.01 -10.18 -11.95
C THR A 165 -7.60 -11.55 -12.26
N MET A 166 -7.19 -12.58 -11.52
CA MET A 166 -7.65 -13.97 -11.70
C MET A 166 -8.90 -14.29 -10.88
N LEU A 167 -9.28 -13.44 -9.93
CA LEU A 167 -10.41 -13.64 -9.04
C LEU A 167 -11.55 -12.68 -9.38
N LYS A 168 -12.77 -13.06 -8.99
CA LYS A 168 -13.94 -12.20 -9.07
C LYS A 168 -14.40 -11.80 -7.67
N SER A 169 -14.91 -10.57 -7.55
CA SER A 169 -15.41 -10.06 -6.28
C SER A 169 -16.58 -10.90 -5.74
N GLU A 170 -17.42 -11.40 -6.64
CA GLU A 170 -18.59 -12.23 -6.32
C GLU A 170 -18.17 -13.58 -5.70
N ASP A 171 -17.12 -14.21 -6.23
CA ASP A 171 -16.60 -15.48 -5.73
C ASP A 171 -16.05 -15.32 -4.30
N ILE A 172 -15.31 -14.24 -4.03
CA ILE A 172 -14.78 -13.93 -2.70
C ILE A 172 -15.91 -13.77 -1.67
N ILE A 173 -16.99 -13.07 -2.04
CA ILE A 173 -18.16 -12.90 -1.17
C ILE A 173 -18.85 -14.24 -0.92
N SER A 174 -18.98 -15.08 -1.96
CA SER A 174 -19.61 -16.40 -1.84
C SER A 174 -18.85 -17.30 -0.86
N ILE A 175 -17.50 -17.34 -0.94
CA ILE A 175 -16.62 -18.09 -0.04
C ILE A 175 -16.79 -17.60 1.40
N LYS A 176 -16.76 -16.28 1.58
CA LYS A 176 -16.95 -15.65 2.90
C LYS A 176 -18.30 -16.01 3.53
N ASN A 177 -19.37 -16.02 2.75
CA ASN A 177 -20.71 -16.34 3.24
C ASN A 177 -20.90 -17.84 3.51
N LYS A 178 -20.29 -18.70 2.68
CA LYS A 178 -20.37 -20.16 2.79
C LYS A 178 -19.58 -20.68 4.00
N TYR A 179 -18.37 -20.19 4.21
CA TYR A 179 -17.45 -20.70 5.24
C TYR A 179 -17.30 -19.71 6.40
N LYS A 180 -18.35 -19.55 7.22
CA LYS A 180 -18.35 -18.63 8.37
C LYS A 180 -17.23 -18.88 9.38
N GLY A 181 -16.76 -20.13 9.51
CA GLY A 181 -15.63 -20.49 10.38
C GLY A 181 -14.31 -19.79 10.02
N LEU A 182 -14.17 -19.32 8.76
CA LEU A 182 -13.03 -18.50 8.34
C LEU A 182 -12.88 -17.22 9.17
N TYR A 183 -13.94 -16.70 9.78
CA TYR A 183 -13.88 -15.52 10.64
C TYR A 183 -12.99 -15.75 11.86
N ILE A 184 -13.18 -16.88 12.55
CA ILE A 184 -12.39 -17.25 13.74
C ILE A 184 -10.93 -17.50 13.32
N VAL A 185 -10.72 -18.25 12.24
CA VAL A 185 -9.38 -18.52 11.68
C VAL A 185 -8.66 -17.21 11.33
N SER A 186 -9.37 -16.25 10.72
CA SER A 186 -8.79 -14.94 10.37
C SER A 186 -8.37 -14.14 11.60
N ILE A 187 -9.19 -14.16 12.66
CA ILE A 187 -8.82 -13.52 13.95
C ILE A 187 -7.56 -14.17 14.51
N LEU A 188 -7.50 -15.50 14.57
CA LEU A 188 -6.35 -16.22 15.10
C LEU A 188 -5.07 -15.91 14.32
N ILE A 189 -5.12 -15.89 12.99
CA ILE A 189 -3.97 -15.53 12.14
C ILE A 189 -3.48 -14.12 12.46
N LEU A 190 -4.39 -13.14 12.57
CA LEU A 190 -4.02 -11.76 12.88
C LEU A 190 -3.48 -11.60 14.31
N LEU A 191 -4.05 -12.32 15.29
CA LEU A 191 -3.57 -12.31 16.67
C LEU A 191 -2.19 -12.93 16.79
N ILE A 192 -1.94 -14.06 16.12
CA ILE A 192 -0.61 -14.71 16.11
C ILE A 192 0.41 -13.78 15.47
N TRP A 193 0.12 -13.21 14.30
CA TRP A 193 1.05 -12.29 13.65
C TRP A 193 1.28 -11.02 14.47
N GLY A 194 0.21 -10.44 15.03
CA GLY A 194 0.31 -9.30 15.94
C GLY A 194 1.17 -9.63 17.16
N PHE A 195 0.95 -10.77 17.81
CA PHE A 195 1.78 -11.23 18.92
C PHE A 195 3.26 -11.35 18.51
N LEU A 196 3.56 -11.95 17.36
CA LEU A 196 4.94 -12.05 16.87
C LEU A 196 5.55 -10.67 16.57
N CYS A 197 4.79 -9.74 15.99
CA CYS A 197 5.26 -8.38 15.76
C CYS A 197 5.60 -7.66 17.06
N PHE A 198 4.78 -7.77 18.11
CA PHE A 198 4.99 -7.02 19.36
C PHE A 198 5.96 -7.69 20.33
N TYR A 199 5.98 -9.02 20.43
CA TYR A 199 6.80 -9.76 21.42
C TYR A 199 8.09 -10.33 20.85
N LYS A 200 8.24 -10.39 19.52
CA LYS A 200 9.43 -10.92 18.84
C LYS A 200 9.97 -9.94 17.79
N ILE A 201 9.78 -8.64 18.02
CA ILE A 201 10.13 -7.60 17.06
C ILE A 201 11.61 -7.64 16.65
N ASP A 202 12.52 -7.87 17.60
CA ASP A 202 13.97 -7.93 17.32
C ASP A 202 14.32 -8.99 16.28
N LYS A 203 13.60 -10.12 16.29
CA LYS A 203 13.79 -11.21 15.34
C LYS A 203 13.13 -10.93 13.99
N PHE A 204 11.95 -10.33 13.97
CA PHE A 204 11.14 -10.19 12.76
C PHE A 204 11.28 -8.85 12.05
N TYR A 205 11.86 -7.83 12.69
CA TYR A 205 12.00 -6.50 12.08
C TYR A 205 12.87 -6.51 10.81
N ILE A 206 13.78 -7.48 10.69
CA ILE A 206 14.53 -7.76 9.46
C ILE A 206 13.64 -7.97 8.22
N LEU A 207 12.40 -8.45 8.39
CA LEU A 207 11.47 -8.66 7.27
C LEU A 207 10.99 -7.33 6.66
N ARG A 208 11.18 -6.18 7.33
CA ARG A 208 10.92 -4.84 6.78
C ARG A 208 11.55 -4.64 5.40
N TYR A 209 12.78 -5.14 5.21
CA TYR A 209 13.49 -5.00 3.94
C TYR A 209 12.83 -5.79 2.80
N LEU A 210 12.12 -6.88 3.14
CA LEU A 210 11.36 -7.70 2.20
C LEU A 210 9.99 -7.10 1.92
N PHE A 211 9.27 -6.64 2.95
CA PHE A 211 7.92 -6.09 2.81
C PHE A 211 7.86 -4.74 2.10
N THR A 212 8.93 -3.95 2.15
CA THR A 212 9.03 -2.70 1.37
C THR A 212 9.22 -2.96 -0.13
N GLY A 213 9.66 -4.16 -0.52
CA GLY A 213 9.83 -4.59 -1.91
C GLY A 213 10.82 -3.77 -2.73
N ARG A 214 11.67 -2.95 -2.10
CA ARG A 214 12.61 -2.05 -2.79
C ARG A 214 14.08 -2.44 -2.64
N ASN A 215 14.39 -3.26 -1.63
CA ASN A 215 15.76 -3.52 -1.23
C ASN A 215 16.26 -4.85 -1.81
N ALA A 216 17.50 -4.83 -2.30
CA ALA A 216 18.27 -6.05 -2.51
C ALA A 216 18.49 -6.79 -1.18
N PHE A 217 18.75 -8.09 -1.26
CA PHE A 217 19.13 -8.90 -0.12
C PHE A 217 20.50 -8.47 0.40
N TYR A 218 20.66 -8.53 1.73
CA TYR A 218 21.89 -8.20 2.44
C TYR A 218 22.27 -9.35 3.38
N GLU A 219 23.49 -9.31 3.92
CA GLU A 219 24.21 -10.44 4.54
C GLU A 219 23.40 -11.39 5.47
N PRO A 220 22.48 -10.94 6.34
CA PRO A 220 21.71 -11.85 7.18
C PRO A 220 20.61 -12.63 6.45
N ILE A 221 20.12 -12.15 5.31
CA ILE A 221 19.05 -12.78 4.52
C ILE A 221 19.60 -13.40 3.23
N LEU A 222 20.75 -12.93 2.74
CA LEU A 222 21.30 -13.27 1.42
C LEU A 222 21.34 -14.78 1.17
N ARG A 223 21.77 -15.58 2.15
CA ARG A 223 21.89 -17.05 2.00
C ARG A 223 20.56 -17.77 1.72
N TYR A 224 19.44 -17.21 2.16
CA TYR A 224 18.11 -17.83 2.04
C TYR A 224 17.06 -16.85 1.51
N GLY A 225 17.49 -15.81 0.78
CA GLY A 225 16.64 -14.66 0.45
C GLY A 225 15.39 -15.01 -0.37
N ALA A 226 15.52 -15.92 -1.33
CA ALA A 226 14.38 -16.44 -2.09
C ALA A 226 13.34 -17.12 -1.18
N LEU A 227 13.77 -17.99 -0.26
CA LEU A 227 12.89 -18.66 0.69
C LEU A 227 12.27 -17.68 1.69
N ALA A 228 13.04 -16.69 2.16
CA ALA A 228 12.54 -15.62 3.02
C ALA A 228 11.44 -14.82 2.32
N ARG A 229 11.63 -14.48 1.04
CA ARG A 229 10.62 -13.75 0.25
C ARG A 229 9.38 -14.59 0.00
N LEU A 230 9.53 -15.86 -0.34
CA LEU A 230 8.40 -16.78 -0.49
C LEU A 230 7.60 -16.88 0.82
N SER A 231 8.29 -16.98 1.96
CA SER A 231 7.67 -16.99 3.29
C SER A 231 6.90 -15.69 3.57
N CYS A 232 7.48 -14.54 3.22
CA CYS A 232 6.80 -13.25 3.29
C CYS A 232 5.54 -13.23 2.41
N TYR A 233 5.56 -13.82 1.20
CA TYR A 233 4.37 -13.87 0.35
C TYR A 233 3.26 -14.72 0.95
N ILE A 234 3.60 -15.89 1.48
CA ILE A 234 2.63 -16.75 2.17
C ILE A 234 2.02 -15.98 3.35
N LEU A 235 2.84 -15.33 4.17
CA LEU A 235 2.36 -14.52 5.28
C LEU A 235 1.48 -13.35 4.82
N SER A 236 1.93 -12.56 3.83
CA SER A 236 1.13 -11.48 3.24
C SER A 236 -0.22 -12.01 2.72
N LEU A 237 -0.24 -13.15 2.04
CA LEU A 237 -1.47 -13.80 1.55
C LEU A 237 -2.42 -14.20 2.69
N LEU A 238 -1.89 -14.81 3.75
CA LEU A 238 -2.69 -15.20 4.91
C LEU A 238 -3.31 -13.98 5.60
N ILE A 239 -2.51 -12.93 5.83
CA ILE A 239 -2.95 -11.69 6.47
C ILE A 239 -3.96 -10.96 5.57
N LEU A 240 -3.68 -10.81 4.27
CA LEU A 240 -4.58 -10.11 3.36
C LEU A 240 -5.93 -10.83 3.21
N CYS A 241 -5.93 -12.17 3.14
CA CYS A 241 -7.17 -12.95 3.13
C CYS A 241 -7.94 -12.77 4.45
N SER A 242 -7.24 -12.81 5.58
CA SER A 242 -7.83 -12.59 6.91
C SER A 242 -8.51 -11.22 6.99
N PHE A 243 -7.85 -10.15 6.53
CA PHE A 243 -8.46 -8.82 6.47
C PHE A 243 -9.72 -8.77 5.60
N ILE A 244 -9.69 -9.36 4.39
CA ILE A 244 -10.87 -9.41 3.50
C ILE A 244 -12.05 -10.14 4.19
N ILE A 245 -11.77 -11.26 4.86
CA ILE A 245 -12.78 -12.06 5.57
C ILE A 245 -13.39 -11.26 6.73
N LEU A 246 -12.61 -10.47 7.46
CA LEU A 246 -13.11 -9.71 8.61
C LEU A 246 -13.92 -8.46 8.22
N ILE A 247 -13.59 -7.79 7.11
CA ILE A 247 -14.29 -6.56 6.72
C ILE A 247 -15.72 -6.83 6.26
N PRO A 248 -16.76 -6.24 6.87
CA PRO A 248 -18.14 -6.54 6.54
C PRO A 248 -18.51 -6.10 5.11
N ASN A 249 -19.30 -6.93 4.43
CA ASN A 249 -19.94 -6.58 3.16
C ASN A 249 -21.28 -5.86 3.39
N LYS A 250 -21.25 -4.79 4.19
CA LYS A 250 -22.40 -3.92 4.45
C LYS A 250 -21.93 -2.48 4.31
N LYS A 251 -22.78 -1.61 3.77
CA LYS A 251 -22.49 -0.19 3.62
C LYS A 251 -22.45 0.46 5.00
N ILE A 252 -21.26 0.88 5.43
CA ILE A 252 -21.05 1.67 6.64
C ILE A 252 -20.99 3.12 6.18
N LYS A 253 -22.03 3.91 6.50
CA LYS A 253 -22.30 5.22 5.87
C LYS A 253 -21.06 6.10 5.71
N TRP A 254 -20.29 6.29 6.78
CA TRP A 254 -19.09 7.12 6.78
C TRP A 254 -17.90 6.42 6.12
N ILE A 255 -17.54 5.23 6.61
CA ILE A 255 -16.36 4.47 6.15
C ILE A 255 -16.44 4.16 4.64
N SER A 256 -17.58 3.63 4.15
CA SER A 256 -17.75 3.31 2.74
C SER A 256 -17.71 4.55 1.85
N ASN A 257 -18.10 5.73 2.34
CA ASN A 257 -18.02 6.96 1.54
C ASN A 257 -16.58 7.47 1.48
N MET A 258 -15.87 7.47 2.60
CA MET A 258 -14.47 7.87 2.69
C MET A 258 -13.55 6.95 1.85
N GLY A 259 -13.86 5.65 1.81
CA GLY A 259 -13.10 4.68 1.00
C GLY A 259 -13.15 4.91 -0.51
N LYS A 260 -14.16 5.65 -1.01
CA LYS A 260 -14.23 6.04 -2.42
C LYS A 260 -13.16 7.07 -2.78
N ASN A 261 -12.67 7.79 -1.78
CA ASN A 261 -11.77 8.93 -1.88
C ASN A 261 -10.35 8.58 -1.43
N SER A 262 -10.00 7.30 -1.35
CA SER A 262 -8.68 6.84 -0.87
C SER A 262 -7.51 7.40 -1.68
N ILE A 263 -7.71 7.67 -2.99
CA ILE A 263 -6.67 8.29 -3.83
C ILE A 263 -6.35 9.72 -3.38
N ASN A 264 -7.32 10.47 -2.85
CA ASN A 264 -7.08 11.82 -2.34
C ASN A 264 -6.18 11.76 -1.10
N VAL A 265 -6.48 10.84 -0.17
CA VAL A 265 -5.66 10.62 1.02
C VAL A 265 -4.25 10.18 0.60
N TYR A 266 -4.12 9.22 -0.31
CA TYR A 266 -2.83 8.83 -0.89
C TYR A 266 -2.03 10.03 -1.41
N PHE A 267 -2.69 10.94 -2.13
CA PHE A 267 -2.00 12.07 -2.75
C PHE A 267 -1.57 13.15 -1.74
N TRP A 268 -2.37 13.40 -0.70
CA TRP A 268 -2.16 14.54 0.18
C TRP A 268 -1.55 14.21 1.55
N HIS A 269 -1.64 12.97 2.05
CA HIS A 269 -1.35 12.66 3.46
C HIS A 269 0.02 13.12 3.94
N TRP A 270 1.09 12.88 3.18
CA TRP A 270 2.43 13.26 3.60
C TRP A 270 2.62 14.78 3.64
N LYS A 271 2.06 15.50 2.66
CA LYS A 271 2.16 16.97 2.60
C LYS A 271 1.29 17.62 3.66
N PHE A 272 0.14 17.03 3.94
CA PHE A 272 -0.72 17.45 5.04
C PHE A 272 -0.05 17.19 6.40
N TYR A 273 0.63 16.05 6.58
CA TYR A 273 1.45 15.80 7.77
C TYR A 273 2.56 16.85 7.94
N ILE A 274 3.35 17.13 6.89
CA ILE A 274 4.39 18.17 6.96
C ILE A 274 3.81 19.54 7.31
N LEU A 275 2.65 19.89 6.75
CA LEU A 275 1.96 21.15 7.08
C LEU A 275 1.59 21.19 8.57
N LEU A 276 0.97 20.12 9.08
CA LEU A 276 0.60 20.03 10.48
C LEU A 276 1.83 20.06 11.40
N GLU A 277 2.92 19.40 11.01
CA GLU A 277 4.17 19.39 11.75
C GLU A 277 4.74 20.81 11.89
N LYS A 278 4.73 21.60 10.81
CA LYS A 278 5.18 23.00 10.85
C LYS A 278 4.29 23.91 11.69
N LEU A 279 2.98 23.69 11.69
CA LEU A 279 2.01 24.54 12.38
C LEU A 279 1.89 24.20 13.87
N PHE A 280 1.94 22.93 14.21
CA PHE A 280 1.60 22.43 15.55
C PHE A 280 2.70 21.58 16.21
N CYS A 281 3.82 21.32 15.54
CA CYS A 281 4.91 20.48 16.04
C CYS A 281 4.40 19.13 16.56
N ILE A 282 3.61 18.42 15.76
CA ILE A 282 2.90 17.19 16.16
C ILE A 282 3.87 16.09 16.62
N SER A 283 5.09 16.06 16.08
CA SER A 283 6.16 15.15 16.53
C SER A 283 6.46 15.25 18.03
N SER A 284 6.17 16.40 18.66
CA SER A 284 6.32 16.59 20.11
C SER A 284 5.44 15.65 20.94
N LEU A 285 4.26 15.25 20.41
CA LEU A 285 3.35 14.31 21.06
C LEU A 285 4.05 12.97 21.36
N PHE A 286 4.94 12.51 20.47
CA PHE A 286 5.69 11.27 20.68
C PHE A 286 6.50 11.28 21.99
N TYR A 287 6.97 12.45 22.41
CA TYR A 287 7.78 12.61 23.62
C TYR A 287 6.95 12.87 24.88
N ALA A 288 5.63 13.07 24.77
CA ALA A 288 4.71 13.30 25.88
C ALA A 288 4.27 12.00 26.61
N GLY A 289 5.14 10.98 26.61
CA GLY A 289 4.88 9.70 27.26
C GLY A 289 4.03 8.72 26.44
N VAL A 290 3.43 7.72 27.10
CA VAL A 290 2.71 6.62 26.43
C VAL A 290 1.45 7.12 25.73
N MET A 291 0.67 7.99 26.37
CA MET A 291 -0.54 8.55 25.78
C MET A 291 -0.21 9.41 24.57
N GLY A 292 0.82 10.25 24.64
CA GLY A 292 1.26 11.06 23.50
C GLY A 292 1.71 10.24 22.29
N LYS A 293 2.35 9.08 22.50
CA LYS A 293 2.64 8.12 21.43
C LYS A 293 1.37 7.57 20.78
N VAL A 294 0.38 7.19 21.58
CA VAL A 294 -0.90 6.69 21.07
C VAL A 294 -1.62 7.80 20.29
N GLU A 295 -1.67 9.01 20.83
CA GLU A 295 -2.24 10.19 20.19
C GLU A 295 -1.56 10.50 18.85
N PHE A 296 -0.24 10.41 18.79
CA PHE A 296 0.51 10.60 17.55
C PHE A 296 0.08 9.60 16.45
N LEU A 297 -0.17 8.33 16.79
CA LEU A 297 -0.71 7.37 15.82
C LEU A 297 -2.16 7.72 15.42
N PHE A 298 -2.97 8.23 16.34
CA PHE A 298 -4.33 8.71 16.05
C PHE A 298 -4.37 9.94 15.13
N VAL A 299 -3.29 10.73 15.08
CA VAL A 299 -3.15 11.78 14.05
C VAL A 299 -3.24 11.18 12.64
N GLY A 300 -2.73 9.97 12.42
CA GLY A 300 -2.85 9.29 11.12
C GLY A 300 -4.31 8.99 10.73
N LEU A 301 -5.14 8.62 11.71
CA LEU A 301 -6.59 8.47 11.51
C LEU A 301 -7.24 9.82 11.21
N PHE A 302 -6.91 10.86 11.99
CA PHE A 302 -7.43 12.21 11.77
C PHE A 302 -7.12 12.72 10.36
N ILE A 303 -5.86 12.65 9.93
CA ILE A 303 -5.42 13.02 8.57
C ILE A 303 -6.23 12.26 7.52
N SER A 304 -6.41 10.95 7.70
CA SER A 304 -7.16 10.12 6.76
C SER A 304 -8.63 10.53 6.67
N VAL A 305 -9.27 10.82 7.80
CA VAL A 305 -10.67 11.27 7.85
C VAL A 305 -10.81 12.63 7.15
N VAL A 306 -9.95 13.59 7.46
CA VAL A 306 -9.98 14.95 6.86
C VAL A 306 -9.79 14.89 5.35
N LEU A 307 -8.74 14.21 4.88
CA LEU A 307 -8.41 14.14 3.46
C LEU A 307 -9.39 13.30 2.63
N SER A 308 -10.18 12.46 3.29
CA SER A 308 -11.23 11.68 2.64
C SER A 308 -12.54 12.48 2.47
N GLN A 309 -12.68 13.63 3.14
CA GLN A 309 -13.82 14.51 2.94
C GLN A 309 -13.79 15.09 1.52
N ARG A 310 -14.98 15.21 0.90
CA ARG A 310 -15.11 15.80 -0.43
C ARG A 310 -14.81 17.29 -0.37
N GLY A 311 -14.33 17.86 -1.47
CA GLY A 311 -14.04 19.29 -1.58
C GLY A 311 -12.67 19.54 -2.18
N ILE A 312 -11.86 20.36 -1.50
CA ILE A 312 -10.57 20.86 -2.01
C ILE A 312 -9.60 19.70 -2.32
N PHE A 313 -9.60 18.65 -1.52
CA PHE A 313 -8.68 17.50 -1.70
C PHE A 313 -8.99 16.65 -2.94
N GLU A 314 -10.19 16.73 -3.51
CA GLU A 314 -10.54 16.06 -4.76
C GLU A 314 -10.00 16.78 -6.00
N PHE A 315 -9.65 18.06 -5.90
CA PHE A 315 -9.40 18.95 -7.04
C PHE A 315 -8.41 18.40 -8.08
N PRO A 316 -7.14 18.07 -7.75
CA PRO A 316 -6.17 17.65 -8.77
C PRO A 316 -6.57 16.33 -9.44
N ILE A 317 -7.05 15.37 -8.66
CA ILE A 317 -7.40 14.02 -9.15
C ILE A 317 -8.67 14.09 -10.01
N LYS A 318 -9.67 14.86 -9.60
CA LYS A 318 -10.92 15.05 -10.35
C LYS A 318 -10.63 15.72 -11.69
N GLN A 319 -9.74 16.71 -11.72
CA GLN A 319 -9.38 17.43 -12.94
C GLN A 319 -8.61 16.54 -13.92
N ILE A 320 -7.58 15.81 -13.46
CA ILE A 320 -6.83 14.85 -14.30
C ILE A 320 -7.80 13.79 -14.84
N LYS A 321 -8.67 13.24 -13.99
CA LYS A 321 -9.65 12.24 -14.41
C LYS A 321 -10.58 12.78 -15.51
N ARG A 322 -11.03 14.04 -15.38
CA ARG A 322 -11.88 14.68 -16.39
C ARG A 322 -11.17 14.75 -17.75
N TYR A 323 -9.92 15.18 -17.80
CA TYR A 323 -9.18 15.29 -19.07
C TYR A 323 -8.76 13.94 -19.67
N CYS A 324 -8.39 12.95 -18.84
CA CYS A 324 -7.96 11.66 -19.37
C CYS A 324 -9.14 10.83 -19.91
N PHE A 325 -10.34 10.99 -19.35
CA PHE A 325 -11.51 10.17 -19.66
C PHE A 325 -12.66 10.92 -20.34
N SER A 326 -12.50 12.21 -20.64
CA SER A 326 -13.36 12.93 -21.58
C SER A 326 -13.30 12.36 -22.99
#